data_AF-A0A9E1S5A1-F1
#
_entry.id   AF-A0A9E1S5A1-F1
#
_cell.length_a   1.000
_cell.length_b   1.000
_cell.length_c   1.000
_cell.angle_alpha   90.00
_cell.angle_beta   90.00
_cell.angle_gamma   90.00
#
_symmetry.space_group_name_H-M   'P 1'
#
loop_
_entity.id
_entity.type
_entity.pdbx_description
1 polymer ?
#
loop_
_entity_poly.entity_id
_entity_poly.type
_entity_poly.pdbx_seq_one_letter_code
_entity_poly.pdbx_strand_id
1 'polypeptide(L)' 'MLKWFSSLLLWLLIAAPWGASLYAHFWLSADQLWSVEQPYRQLTSVLILAIGMCASFALYCALFRGGRPR' A
#
# COMPACT_ATOMS: atom_id res chain seq x y z
N MET A 1 11.02 -4.36 -25.13
CA MET A 1 11.15 -5.09 -23.85
C MET A 1 11.50 -4.16 -22.68
N LEU A 2 12.58 -3.37 -22.76
CA LEU A 2 13.01 -2.48 -21.66
C LEU A 2 11.92 -1.51 -21.15
N LYS A 3 11.19 -0.83 -22.05
CA LYS A 3 10.10 0.09 -21.69
C LYS A 3 8.96 -0.56 -20.91
N TRP A 4 8.67 -1.83 -21.23
CA TRP A 4 7.62 -2.58 -20.55
C TRP A 4 8.06 -2.98 -19.14
N PHE A 5 9.30 -3.43 -18.98
CA PHE A 5 9.89 -3.74 -17.68
C PHE A 5 9.94 -2.50 -16.76
N SER A 6 10.35 -1.35 -17.29
CA SER A 6 10.36 -0.09 -16.53
C SER A 6 8.97 0.34 -16.09
N SER A 7 7.96 0.16 -16.95
CA SER A 7 6.56 0.43 -16.59
C SER A 7 6.07 -0.50 -15.48
N LEU A 8 6.36 -1.79 -15.57
CA LEU A 8 6.03 -2.76 -14.52
C LEU A 8 6.68 -2.42 -13.18
N LEU A 9 7.96 -2.06 -13.20
CA LEU A 9 8.68 -1.68 -11.98
C LEU A 9 8.09 -0.42 -11.34
N LEU A 10 7.65 0.53 -12.16
CA LEU A 10 6.99 1.75 -11.70
C LEU A 10 5.61 1.46 -11.09
N TRP A 11 4.82 0.58 -11.70
CA TRP A 11 3.54 0.14 -11.13
C TRP A 11 3.73 -0.65 -9.84
N LEU A 12 4.77 -1.49 -9.76
CA LEU A 12 5.12 -2.20 -8.54
C LEU A 12 5.50 -1.22 -7.41
N LEU A 13 6.28 -0.19 -7.73
CA LEU A 13 6.65 0.87 -6.79
C LEU A 13 5.41 1.62 -6.27
N ILE A 14 4.45 1.92 -7.15
CA ILE A 14 3.19 2.59 -6.78
C ILE A 14 2.32 1.69 -5.90
N ALA A 15 2.30 0.38 -6.16
CA ALA A 15 1.54 -0.59 -5.36
C ALA A 15 2.23 -0.95 -4.04
N ALA A 16 3.54 -0.69 -3.90
CA ALA A 16 4.31 -1.10 -2.74
C ALA A 16 3.79 -0.54 -1.40
N PRO A 17 3.35 0.72 -1.26
CA PRO A 17 2.77 1.22 -0.01
C PRO A 17 1.53 0.44 0.43
N TRP A 18 0.62 0.13 -0.49
CA TRP A 18 -0.54 -0.70 -0.19
C TRP A 18 -0.17 -2.14 0.15
N GLY A 19 0.77 -2.73 -0.59
CA GLY A 19 1.32 -4.05 -0.27
C GLY A 19 1.98 -4.12 1.11
N ALA A 20 2.71 -3.07 1.50
CA ALA A 20 3.31 -2.95 2.83
C ALA A 20 2.24 -2.86 3.92
N SER A 21 1.13 -2.15 3.70
CA SER A 21 0.00 -2.13 4.63
C SER A 21 -0.67 -3.50 4.78
N LEU A 22 -0.83 -4.25 3.69
CA LEU A 22 -1.33 -5.64 3.74
C LEU A 22 -0.39 -6.52 4.55
N TYR A 23 0.92 -6.42 4.30
CA TYR A 23 1.92 -7.19 5.04
C TYR A 23 1.95 -6.81 6.52
N ALA A 24 1.90 -5.53 6.85
CA ALA A 24 1.80 -5.06 8.23
C ALA A 24 0.55 -5.63 8.90
N HIS A 25 -0.60 -5.57 8.24
CA HIS A 25 -1.84 -6.13 8.78
C HIS A 25 -1.76 -7.66 9.01
N PHE A 26 -1.12 -8.38 8.09
CA PHE A 26 -0.85 -9.81 8.23
C PHE A 26 0.09 -10.11 9.39
N TRP A 27 1.24 -9.41 9.48
CA TRP A 27 2.21 -9.56 10.56
C TRP A 27 1.53 -9.37 11.92
N LEU A 28 0.79 -8.27 12.04
CA LEU A 28 0.05 -7.93 13.24
C LEU A 28 -0.95 -9.02 13.66
N SER A 29 -1.54 -9.71 12.70
CA SER A 29 -2.40 -10.87 12.95
C SER A 29 -1.63 -12.14 13.31
N ALA A 30 -0.42 -12.32 12.77
CA ALA A 30 0.42 -13.50 12.96
C ALA A 30 1.06 -13.55 14.37
N ASP A 31 1.50 -12.41 14.91
CA ASP A 31 2.14 -12.35 16.23
C ASP A 31 1.16 -12.41 17.43
N GLN A 32 -0.12 -12.73 17.20
CA GLN A 32 -1.20 -12.63 18.20
C GLN A 32 -1.34 -11.26 18.89
N LEU A 33 -0.61 -10.22 18.44
CA LEU A 33 -0.78 -8.84 18.90
C LEU A 33 -2.22 -8.34 18.67
N TRP A 34 -2.96 -8.99 17.78
CA TRP A 34 -4.30 -8.63 17.33
C TRP A 34 -5.34 -9.72 17.64
N SER A 35 -5.55 -9.98 18.94
CA SER A 35 -6.62 -10.88 19.42
C SER A 35 -8.00 -10.46 18.87
N VAL A 36 -8.89 -11.42 18.63
CA VAL A 36 -10.30 -11.20 18.23
C VAL A 36 -11.05 -10.35 19.25
N GLU A 37 -10.63 -10.39 20.51
CA GLU A 37 -11.26 -9.71 21.64
C GLU A 37 -10.84 -8.24 21.78
N GLN A 38 -9.81 -7.79 21.04
CA GLN A 38 -9.35 -6.41 21.15
C GLN A 38 -10.38 -5.42 20.58
N PRO A 39 -10.79 -4.41 21.36
CA PRO A 39 -11.71 -3.39 20.88
C PRO A 39 -11.05 -2.59 19.74
N TYR A 40 -11.86 -2.16 18.77
CA TYR A 40 -11.44 -1.39 17.60
C TYR A 40 -10.54 -2.10 16.58
N ARG A 41 -10.27 -3.41 16.74
CA ARG A 41 -9.49 -4.20 15.76
C ARG A 41 -9.90 -3.93 14.31
N GLN A 42 -11.19 -4.02 14.01
CA GLN A 42 -11.68 -3.83 12.64
C GLN A 42 -11.44 -2.41 12.13
N LEU A 43 -11.65 -1.40 12.98
CA LEU A 43 -11.41 0.00 12.64
C LEU A 43 -9.92 0.23 12.32
N THR A 44 -9.03 -0.26 13.17
CA THR A 44 -7.58 -0.10 12.99
C THR A 44 -7.09 -0.83 11.73
N SER A 45 -7.63 -2.02 11.42
CA SER A 45 -7.34 -2.73 10.17
C SER A 45 -7.73 -1.90 8.94
N VAL A 46 -8.94 -1.34 8.95
CA VAL A 46 -9.42 -0.48 7.87
C VAL A 46 -8.54 0.76 7.72
N LEU A 47 -8.14 1.39 8.82
CA LEU A 47 -7.25 2.55 8.80
C LEU A 47 -5.89 2.22 8.20
N ILE A 48 -5.25 1.11 8.57
CA ILE A 48 -3.96 0.68 8.02
C ILE A 48 -4.04 0.50 6.49
N LEU A 49 -5.10 -0.17 6.02
CA LEU A 49 -5.31 -0.42 4.60
C LEU A 49 -5.64 0.86 3.83
N ALA A 50 -6.50 1.71 4.39
CA ALA A 50 -6.87 3.00 3.81
C ALA A 50 -5.64 3.91 3.70
N ILE A 51 -4.79 3.98 4.72
CA ILE A 51 -3.54 4.74 4.69
C ILE A 51 -2.62 4.21 3.59
N GLY A 52 -2.44 2.89 3.48
CA GLY A 52 -1.64 2.29 2.40
C GLY A 52 -2.15 2.64 1.02
N MET A 53 -3.47 2.58 0.82
CA MET A 53 -4.11 2.91 -0.45
C MET A 53 -4.00 4.41 -0.78
N CYS A 54 -4.21 5.29 0.21
CA CYS A 54 -4.00 6.74 0.06
C CYS A 54 -2.54 7.08 -0.25
N ALA A 55 -1.57 6.39 0.38
CA ALA A 55 -0.16 6.57 0.11
C ALA A 55 0.21 6.14 -1.32
N SER A 56 -0.29 4.97 -1.77
CA SER A 56 -0.15 4.53 -3.16
C SER A 56 -0.75 5.53 -4.15
N PHE A 57 -1.93 6.08 -3.84
CA PHE A 57 -2.57 7.10 -4.67
C PHE A 57 -1.80 8.43 -4.67
N ALA A 58 -1.32 8.89 -3.53
CA ALA A 58 -0.50 10.09 -3.42
C ALA A 58 0.81 9.95 -4.21
N LEU A 59 1.45 8.77 -4.15
CA LEU A 59 2.65 8.45 -4.92
C LEU A 59 2.37 8.43 -6.43
N TYR A 60 1.26 7.82 -6.85
CA TYR A 60 0.78 7.90 -8.23
C TYR A 60 0.61 9.37 -8.65
N CYS A 61 -0.15 10.16 -7.87
CA CYS A 61 -0.33 11.57 -8.17
C CYS A 61 1.00 12.32 -8.21
N ALA A 62 1.97 12.05 -7.33
CA ALA A 62 3.26 12.72 -7.33
C ALA A 62 4.09 12.39 -8.58
N LEU A 63 4.12 11.11 -8.99
CA LEU A 63 4.86 10.64 -10.17
C LEU A 63 4.23 11.13 -11.48
N PHE A 64 2.91 11.33 -11.52
CA PHE A 64 2.18 11.70 -12.73
C PHE A 64 1.65 13.15 -12.77
N ARG A 65 1.66 13.92 -11.66
CA ARG A 65 1.29 15.36 -11.61
C ARG A 65 2.17 16.26 -12.49
N GLY A 66 3.28 15.75 -13.02
CA GLY A 66 4.19 16.46 -13.91
C GLY A 66 3.84 16.46 -15.41
N GLY A 67 2.75 15.81 -15.84
CA GLY A 67 2.16 16.05 -17.16
C GLY A 67 3.00 15.73 -18.41
N ARG A 68 4.11 14.98 -18.31
CA ARG A 68 4.73 14.35 -19.49
C ARG A 68 5.26 12.95 -19.16
N PRO A 69 4.67 11.88 -19.73
CA PRO A 69 5.45 10.67 -19.94
C PRO A 69 6.57 11.02 -20.93
N ARG A 70 7.82 10.92 -20.49
CA ARG A 70 8.98 10.82 -21.39
C ARG A 70 9.32 9.36 -21.58
#